data_AF-A0A2R6HDV3-F1
#
_entry.id   AF-A0A2R6HDV3-F1
#
_cell.length_a   1.000
_cell.length_b   1.000
_cell.length_c   1.000
_cell.angle_alpha   90.00
_cell.angle_beta   90.00
_cell.angle_gamma   90.00
#
_symmetry.space_group_name_H-M   'P 1'
#
loop_
_entity.id
_entity.type
_entity.pdbx_description
1 polymer ?
#
loop_
_entity_poly.entity_id
_entity_poly.type
_entity_poly.pdbx_seq_one_letter_code
_entity_poly.pdbx_strand_id
1 'polypeptide(L)'
;MSRRLHTRSTNRTTIIAAALVLVLAAATGVAALGAASAQQAPGGEINVTPENLSFGAVTTVNNSTANVTVTNEGLGRLQVNATNVTGEDESAFDATPDNFTLLPEGSQNVTVTFAPDTTGEKNATLRINSSDSDNSTVNVSLSGTAEAARCGELPPLEESYDGPPTDPNGDGLCEDVNGDGAATVTDVVALFVNREDPTVQNNQPRFDFNGDEVVNVNDVQKLFAELTN
;
A
#
# COMPACT_ATOMS: atom_id res chain seq x y z
N MET A 1 23.87 27.87 -116.17
CA MET A 1 25.15 27.54 -115.51
C MET A 1 24.86 27.15 -114.06
N SER A 2 25.62 26.22 -113.47
CA SER A 2 25.46 25.69 -112.08
C SER A 2 24.11 24.99 -111.79
N ARG A 3 24.00 23.83 -111.10
CA ARG A 3 24.56 23.36 -109.80
C ARG A 3 23.93 24.09 -108.59
N ARG A 4 23.41 23.43 -107.53
CA ARG A 4 23.50 22.01 -107.09
C ARG A 4 22.52 21.68 -105.92
N LEU A 5 21.96 20.44 -105.86
CA LEU A 5 21.66 19.61 -104.65
C LEU A 5 20.51 20.06 -103.69
N HIS A 6 19.93 19.26 -102.76
CA HIS A 6 20.09 17.84 -102.30
C HIS A 6 18.69 17.29 -101.81
N THR A 7 18.28 16.01 -102.00
CA THR A 7 18.39 14.82 -101.08
C THR A 7 17.62 14.98 -99.74
N ARG A 8 16.70 14.11 -99.21
CA ARG A 8 16.13 12.74 -99.48
C ARG A 8 14.69 12.65 -98.85
N SER A 9 13.74 11.76 -99.24
CA SER A 9 13.45 10.36 -98.78
C SER A 9 13.10 10.20 -97.27
N THR A 10 12.16 9.36 -96.77
CA THR A 10 11.60 8.06 -97.26
C THR A 10 10.18 7.71 -96.71
N ASN A 11 9.50 6.71 -97.29
CA ASN A 11 8.16 6.13 -96.95
C ASN A 11 8.15 4.99 -95.89
N ARG A 12 6.91 4.51 -95.55
CA ARG A 12 6.44 3.15 -95.11
C ARG A 12 5.86 3.09 -93.67
N THR A 13 4.88 2.27 -93.23
CA THR A 13 3.89 1.24 -93.73
C THR A 13 3.01 0.83 -92.50
N THR A 14 1.77 0.28 -92.47
CA THR A 14 0.63 0.00 -93.40
C THR A 14 -0.64 -0.36 -92.53
N ILE A 15 -1.84 -0.59 -93.13
CA ILE A 15 -3.18 -0.67 -92.50
C ILE A 15 -3.62 -2.10 -92.08
N ILE A 16 -4.44 -2.27 -91.01
CA ILE A 16 -5.22 -3.52 -90.69
C ILE A 16 -6.48 -3.23 -89.81
N ALA A 17 -7.35 -4.24 -89.53
CA ALA A 17 -8.60 -4.20 -88.73
C ALA A 17 -8.94 -5.62 -88.12
N ALA A 18 -10.05 -5.99 -87.44
CA ALA A 18 -11.39 -5.38 -87.17
C ALA A 18 -12.17 -6.06 -85.98
N ALA A 19 -13.23 -5.39 -85.47
CA ALA A 19 -14.54 -5.86 -84.89
C ALA A 19 -14.72 -7.07 -83.91
N LEU A 20 -15.49 -6.88 -82.81
CA LEU A 20 -16.84 -7.45 -82.51
C LEU A 20 -17.23 -7.34 -80.99
N VAL A 21 -18.49 -7.64 -80.61
CA VAL A 21 -19.19 -7.29 -79.34
C VAL A 21 -19.43 -8.47 -78.39
N LEU A 22 -19.35 -8.29 -77.04
CA LEU A 22 -20.23 -9.03 -76.09
C LEU A 22 -20.38 -8.42 -74.66
N VAL A 23 -21.66 -8.27 -74.24
CA VAL A 23 -22.31 -8.40 -72.90
C VAL A 23 -21.69 -7.82 -71.59
N LEU A 24 -22.60 -7.24 -70.79
CA LEU A 24 -22.43 -6.76 -69.41
C LEU A 24 -22.54 -7.92 -68.38
N ALA A 25 -21.67 -7.98 -67.38
CA ALA A 25 -21.82 -8.82 -66.19
C ALA A 25 -21.45 -8.05 -64.92
N ALA A 26 -22.38 -7.94 -63.96
CA ALA A 26 -22.15 -7.23 -62.70
C ALA A 26 -21.63 -8.19 -61.62
N ALA A 27 -20.41 -7.95 -61.15
CA ALA A 27 -19.78 -8.70 -60.06
C ALA A 27 -18.83 -7.80 -59.25
N THR A 28 -19.33 -6.67 -58.74
CA THR A 28 -18.65 -5.96 -57.63
C THR A 28 -18.72 -6.88 -56.41
N GLY A 29 -17.66 -7.67 -56.21
CA GLY A 29 -17.60 -8.60 -55.09
C GLY A 29 -17.81 -7.89 -53.76
N VAL A 30 -18.44 -8.58 -52.81
CA VAL A 30 -18.53 -8.09 -51.43
C VAL A 30 -17.09 -7.93 -50.95
N ALA A 31 -16.66 -6.68 -50.79
CA ALA A 31 -15.45 -6.38 -50.05
C ALA A 31 -15.71 -6.83 -48.61
N ALA A 32 -15.27 -8.04 -48.28
CA ALA A 32 -15.19 -8.47 -46.90
C ALA A 32 -14.25 -7.49 -46.20
N LEU A 33 -14.83 -6.52 -45.51
CA LEU A 33 -14.15 -5.74 -44.49
C LEU A 33 -13.72 -6.75 -43.44
N GLY A 34 -12.52 -7.28 -43.63
CA GLY A 34 -11.85 -8.06 -42.60
C GLY A 34 -11.80 -7.16 -41.39
N ALA A 35 -12.58 -7.53 -40.36
CA ALA A 35 -12.45 -6.93 -39.05
C ALA A 35 -11.07 -7.33 -38.56
N ALA A 36 -10.07 -6.51 -38.90
CA ALA A 36 -8.81 -6.49 -38.19
C ALA A 36 -9.19 -6.19 -36.74
N SER A 37 -9.24 -7.25 -35.94
CA SER A 37 -9.35 -7.13 -34.49
C SER A 37 -8.27 -6.14 -34.08
N ALA A 38 -8.69 -4.99 -33.55
CA ALA A 38 -7.75 -4.01 -33.05
C ALA A 38 -7.00 -4.70 -31.91
N GLN A 39 -5.79 -5.18 -32.19
CA GLN A 39 -4.89 -5.73 -31.19
C GLN A 39 -4.77 -4.65 -30.12
N GLN A 40 -5.30 -4.92 -28.94
CA GLN A 40 -5.37 -3.94 -27.87
C GLN A 40 -3.97 -3.37 -27.65
N ALA A 41 -3.85 -2.04 -27.61
CA ALA A 41 -2.57 -1.40 -27.40
C ALA A 41 -1.95 -2.00 -26.12
N PRO A 42 -0.67 -2.43 -26.14
CA PRO A 42 -0.13 -3.23 -25.04
C PRO A 42 -0.37 -2.56 -23.69
N GLY A 43 -0.90 -3.34 -22.74
CA GLY A 43 -1.19 -2.88 -21.38
C GLY A 43 0.08 -2.79 -20.54
N GLY A 44 -0.02 -2.07 -19.43
CA GLY A 44 0.86 -2.33 -18.29
C GLY A 44 0.37 -3.58 -17.56
N GLU A 45 1.29 -4.40 -17.08
CA GLU A 45 1.04 -5.61 -16.27
C GLU A 45 1.65 -5.38 -14.89
N ILE A 46 0.86 -5.50 -13.82
CA ILE A 46 1.34 -5.23 -12.46
C ILE A 46 1.91 -6.48 -11.79
N ASN A 47 3.20 -6.44 -11.46
CA ASN A 47 3.82 -7.36 -10.50
C ASN A 47 4.09 -6.63 -9.18
N VAL A 48 3.91 -7.32 -8.06
CA VAL A 48 4.03 -6.79 -6.70
C VAL A 48 4.85 -7.77 -5.86
N THR A 49 5.90 -7.31 -5.18
CA THR A 49 6.76 -8.18 -4.38
C THR A 49 7.31 -7.47 -3.14
N PRO A 50 7.19 -8.05 -1.94
CA PRO A 50 6.48 -9.30 -1.62
C PRO A 50 4.95 -9.14 -1.57
N GLU A 51 4.22 -10.25 -1.70
CA GLU A 51 2.76 -10.33 -1.52
C GLU A 51 2.33 -10.29 -0.03
N ASN A 52 3.29 -10.32 0.89
CA ASN A 52 3.06 -10.17 2.33
C ASN A 52 4.23 -9.42 2.99
N LEU A 53 3.90 -8.60 3.99
CA LEU A 53 4.86 -7.95 4.88
C LEU A 53 4.52 -8.33 6.32
N SER A 54 5.51 -8.82 7.05
CA SER A 54 5.42 -8.97 8.49
C SER A 54 6.47 -8.09 9.17
N PHE A 55 6.03 -7.24 10.09
CA PHE A 55 6.88 -6.28 10.81
C PHE A 55 7.50 -6.87 12.09
N GLY A 56 7.06 -8.06 12.50
CA GLY A 56 7.45 -8.68 13.76
C GLY A 56 6.86 -7.96 14.98
N ALA A 57 7.53 -8.09 16.12
CA ALA A 57 7.20 -7.36 17.34
C ALA A 57 7.73 -5.92 17.26
N VAL A 58 6.85 -4.94 17.52
CA VAL A 58 7.14 -3.51 17.61
C VAL A 58 6.45 -2.98 18.85
N THR A 59 7.08 -2.07 19.60
CA THR A 59 6.42 -1.44 20.76
C THR A 59 5.49 -0.32 20.31
N THR A 60 4.37 -0.10 20.99
CA THR A 60 3.32 0.89 20.63
C THR A 60 3.81 2.34 20.47
N VAL A 61 4.98 2.65 21.03
CA VAL A 61 5.62 3.97 20.98
C VAL A 61 6.59 4.13 19.79
N ASN A 62 6.81 3.07 19.01
CA ASN A 62 7.77 2.98 17.91
C ASN A 62 7.07 2.66 16.59
N ASN A 63 7.77 2.94 15.49
CA ASN A 63 7.35 2.51 14.16
C ASN A 63 8.40 1.60 13.50
N SER A 64 7.95 0.83 12.52
CA SER A 64 8.77 -0.03 11.67
C SER A 64 8.35 0.15 10.22
N THR A 65 9.31 0.15 9.29
CA THR A 65 9.05 0.43 7.87
C THR A 65 9.57 -0.69 6.98
N ALA A 66 8.75 -1.13 6.02
CA ALA A 66 9.12 -2.12 5.01
C ALA A 66 8.64 -1.67 3.62
N ASN A 67 9.23 -2.21 2.56
CA ASN A 67 8.92 -1.82 1.18
C ASN A 67 8.22 -2.94 0.42
N VAL A 68 7.11 -2.61 -0.22
CA VAL A 68 6.56 -3.37 -1.34
C VAL A 68 7.13 -2.79 -2.64
N THR A 69 7.71 -3.63 -3.49
CA THR A 69 8.14 -3.22 -4.83
C THR A 69 7.01 -3.47 -5.82
N VAL A 70 6.54 -2.43 -6.50
CA VAL A 70 5.60 -2.54 -7.62
C VAL A 70 6.37 -2.37 -8.92
N THR A 71 6.21 -3.31 -9.85
CA THR A 71 6.91 -3.35 -11.14
C THR A 71 5.89 -3.46 -12.27
N ASN A 72 6.18 -2.81 -13.41
CA ASN A 72 5.42 -2.97 -14.64
C ASN A 72 6.15 -3.90 -15.60
N GLU A 73 5.68 -5.14 -15.69
CA GLU A 73 6.21 -6.16 -16.61
C GLU A 73 5.56 -6.08 -18.01
N GLY A 74 4.55 -5.22 -18.17
CA GLY A 74 3.83 -5.01 -19.41
C GLY A 74 4.57 -4.08 -20.38
N LEU A 75 4.26 -4.22 -21.67
CA LEU A 75 4.82 -3.40 -22.74
C LEU A 75 4.14 -2.02 -22.88
N GLY A 76 3.13 -1.74 -22.07
CA GLY A 76 2.41 -0.47 -21.96
C GLY A 76 2.77 0.35 -20.73
N ARG A 77 2.11 1.50 -20.58
CA ARG A 77 2.20 2.34 -19.38
C ARG A 77 1.23 1.85 -18.31
N LEU A 78 1.74 1.44 -17.16
CA LEU A 78 0.94 1.16 -15.98
C LEU A 78 0.72 2.44 -15.17
N GLN A 79 -0.53 2.73 -14.80
CA GLN A 79 -0.89 3.72 -13.80
C GLN A 79 -1.26 2.98 -12.51
N VAL A 80 -0.62 3.32 -11.39
CA VAL A 80 -1.17 3.05 -10.06
C VAL A 80 -2.02 4.25 -9.67
N ASN A 81 -3.28 3.98 -9.34
CA ASN A 81 -4.31 4.99 -9.10
C ASN A 81 -4.45 5.32 -7.60
N ALA A 82 -4.23 4.33 -6.73
CA ALA A 82 -4.23 4.50 -5.28
C ALA A 82 -3.57 3.29 -4.57
N THR A 83 -2.96 3.50 -3.40
CA THR A 83 -2.47 2.42 -2.51
C THR A 83 -3.07 2.62 -1.12
N ASN A 84 -4.12 1.87 -0.81
CA ASN A 84 -4.90 2.06 0.43
C ASN A 84 -4.62 0.91 1.38
N VAL A 85 -4.30 1.19 2.63
CA VAL A 85 -4.49 0.19 3.71
C VAL A 85 -6.00 -0.02 3.91
N THR A 86 -6.39 -1.26 4.17
CA THR A 86 -7.77 -1.67 4.51
C THR A 86 -7.74 -2.85 5.48
N GLY A 87 -8.63 -2.90 6.48
CA GLY A 87 -8.62 -4.01 7.44
C GLY A 87 -9.38 -3.75 8.73
N GLU A 88 -9.07 -4.56 9.75
CA GLU A 88 -9.53 -4.34 11.14
C GLU A 88 -8.58 -3.37 11.83
N ASP A 89 -7.26 -3.63 11.79
CA ASP A 89 -6.22 -2.75 12.31
C ASP A 89 -5.69 -1.74 11.25
N GLU A 90 -6.54 -1.22 10.37
CA GLU A 90 -6.07 -0.33 9.31
C GLU A 90 -5.46 0.99 9.80
N SER A 91 -5.80 1.43 11.02
CA SER A 91 -5.19 2.59 11.68
C SER A 91 -3.72 2.38 12.05
N ALA A 92 -3.28 1.13 12.23
CA ALA A 92 -1.91 0.81 12.63
C ALA A 92 -0.91 0.80 11.46
N PHE A 93 -1.36 1.00 10.21
CA PHE A 93 -0.49 1.01 9.03
C PHE A 93 -0.76 2.20 8.09
N ASP A 94 0.31 2.78 7.55
CA ASP A 94 0.27 3.79 6.48
C ASP A 94 1.10 3.33 5.25
N ALA A 95 0.78 3.82 4.06
CA ALA A 95 1.43 3.41 2.80
C ALA A 95 1.64 4.56 1.82
N THR A 96 2.87 4.70 1.31
CA THR A 96 3.26 5.84 0.45
C THR A 96 4.32 5.46 -0.59
N PRO A 97 4.27 5.95 -1.85
CA PRO A 97 3.31 6.91 -2.39
C PRO A 97 2.03 6.27 -2.92
N ASP A 98 0.89 6.94 -2.68
CA ASP A 98 -0.45 6.50 -3.08
C ASP A 98 -0.64 6.32 -4.60
N ASN A 99 -0.13 7.23 -5.42
CA ASN A 99 -0.35 7.19 -6.88
C ASN A 99 0.92 7.55 -7.66
N PHE A 100 1.15 6.80 -8.74
CA PHE A 100 2.35 6.92 -9.57
C PHE A 100 2.15 6.25 -10.95
N THR A 101 3.09 6.49 -11.87
CA THR A 101 3.10 5.91 -13.21
C THR A 101 4.39 5.13 -13.43
N LEU A 102 4.27 3.91 -13.95
CA LEU A 102 5.39 3.10 -14.41
C LEU A 102 5.37 3.00 -15.95
N LEU A 103 6.53 3.19 -16.55
CA LEU A 103 6.81 2.80 -17.93
C LEU A 103 7.12 1.29 -17.97
N PRO A 104 7.18 0.62 -19.14
CA PRO A 104 7.67 -0.76 -19.24
C PRO A 104 9.02 -0.92 -18.54
N GLU A 105 9.22 -2.05 -17.87
CA GLU A 105 10.42 -2.37 -17.06
C GLU A 105 10.67 -1.42 -15.87
N GLY A 106 9.75 -0.48 -15.59
CA GLY A 106 9.85 0.45 -14.47
C GLY A 106 9.33 -0.16 -13.15
N SER A 107 9.97 0.22 -12.04
CA SER A 107 9.54 -0.15 -10.67
C SER A 107 9.47 1.07 -9.75
N GLN A 108 8.62 0.97 -8.72
CA GLN A 108 8.48 1.94 -7.63
C GLN A 108 8.33 1.20 -6.30
N ASN A 109 8.97 1.69 -5.25
CA ASN A 109 8.73 1.19 -3.89
C ASN A 109 7.55 1.93 -3.27
N VAL A 110 6.60 1.17 -2.70
CA VAL A 110 5.62 1.65 -1.75
C VAL A 110 6.15 1.30 -0.36
N THR A 111 6.55 2.32 0.40
CA THR A 111 6.93 2.17 1.80
C THR A 111 5.66 2.00 2.62
N VAL A 112 5.56 0.91 3.35
CA VAL A 112 4.53 0.68 4.37
C VAL A 112 5.14 0.90 5.74
N THR A 113 4.49 1.73 6.55
CA THR A 113 4.85 2.01 7.95
C THR A 113 3.87 1.27 8.84
N PHE A 114 4.37 0.48 9.79
CA PHE A 114 3.59 -0.05 10.91
C PHE A 114 3.89 0.82 12.14
N ALA A 115 2.84 1.37 12.74
CA ALA A 115 2.88 2.27 13.90
C ALA A 115 1.63 2.01 14.77
N PRO A 116 1.62 0.92 15.56
CA PRO A 116 0.45 0.52 16.33
C PRO A 116 0.25 1.41 17.56
N ASP A 117 -0.97 1.90 17.77
CA ASP A 117 -1.40 2.66 18.95
C ASP A 117 -1.82 1.78 20.16
N THR A 118 -2.03 0.49 19.89
CA THR A 118 -2.65 -0.47 20.80
C THR A 118 -1.95 -1.82 20.66
N THR A 119 -1.91 -2.60 21.73
CA THR A 119 -1.21 -3.89 21.80
C THR A 119 -1.92 -5.02 21.06
N GLY A 120 -1.27 -6.19 20.97
CA GLY A 120 -1.80 -7.42 20.39
C GLY A 120 -1.35 -7.68 18.95
N GLU A 121 -1.90 -8.71 18.31
CA GLU A 121 -1.67 -8.95 16.88
C GLU A 121 -2.41 -7.91 16.05
N LYS A 122 -1.74 -7.36 15.03
CA LYS A 122 -2.26 -6.32 14.14
C LYS A 122 -2.27 -6.79 12.70
N ASN A 123 -3.43 -6.81 12.05
CA ASN A 123 -3.62 -7.37 10.72
C ASN A 123 -4.39 -6.43 9.77
N ALA A 124 -3.80 -6.18 8.60
CA ALA A 124 -4.39 -5.34 7.55
C ALA A 124 -4.03 -5.84 6.15
N THR A 125 -4.52 -5.15 5.12
CA THR A 125 -4.23 -5.43 3.71
C THR A 125 -3.97 -4.13 2.97
N LEU A 126 -2.78 -4.01 2.37
CA LEU A 126 -2.48 -2.97 1.41
C LEU A 126 -3.10 -3.34 0.05
N ARG A 127 -4.09 -2.57 -0.38
CA ARG A 127 -4.78 -2.71 -1.66
C ARG A 127 -4.26 -1.68 -2.67
N ILE A 128 -3.61 -2.18 -3.72
CA ILE A 128 -3.01 -1.42 -4.81
C ILE A 128 -3.95 -1.48 -6.02
N ASN A 129 -4.54 -0.34 -6.38
CA ASN A 129 -5.45 -0.24 -7.53
C ASN A 129 -4.70 0.31 -8.75
N SER A 130 -4.80 -0.36 -9.90
CA SER A 130 -3.99 -0.05 -11.10
C SER A 130 -4.84 0.15 -12.37
N SER A 131 -4.19 0.44 -13.49
CA SER A 131 -4.79 0.45 -14.84
C SER A 131 -4.50 -0.82 -15.65
N ASP A 132 -4.04 -1.87 -14.98
CA ASP A 132 -4.00 -3.22 -15.54
C ASP A 132 -5.44 -3.69 -15.81
N SER A 133 -5.69 -4.34 -16.95
CA SER A 133 -7.03 -4.84 -17.33
C SER A 133 -7.40 -6.16 -16.67
N ASP A 134 -6.40 -6.95 -16.30
CA ASP A 134 -6.52 -8.32 -15.84
C ASP A 134 -6.25 -8.37 -14.32
N ASN A 135 -5.25 -7.63 -13.85
CA ASN A 135 -4.85 -7.47 -12.44
C ASN A 135 -5.11 -6.05 -11.89
N SER A 136 -6.30 -5.49 -12.18
CA SER A 136 -6.70 -4.11 -11.79
C SER A 136 -6.65 -3.79 -10.29
N THR A 137 -6.60 -4.80 -9.42
CA THR A 137 -6.39 -4.68 -7.97
C THR A 137 -5.50 -5.80 -7.48
N VAL A 138 -4.39 -5.46 -6.81
CA VAL A 138 -3.51 -6.41 -6.12
C VAL A 138 -3.53 -6.12 -4.62
N ASN A 139 -3.55 -7.18 -3.81
CA ASN A 139 -3.56 -7.10 -2.35
C ASN A 139 -2.24 -7.63 -1.78
N VAL A 140 -1.70 -6.95 -0.77
CA VAL A 140 -0.54 -7.39 0.02
C VAL A 140 -0.96 -7.51 1.47
N SER A 141 -0.80 -8.69 2.07
CA SER A 141 -1.14 -8.91 3.49
C SER A 141 -0.13 -8.21 4.40
N LEU A 142 -0.61 -7.50 5.42
CA LEU A 142 0.21 -6.82 6.42
C LEU A 142 -0.03 -7.45 7.78
N SER A 143 1.04 -7.81 8.51
CA SER A 143 0.93 -8.28 9.90
C SER A 143 2.03 -7.74 10.80
N GLY A 144 1.72 -7.56 12.08
CA GLY A 144 2.67 -7.23 13.14
C GLY A 144 2.15 -7.64 14.50
N THR A 145 3.01 -7.54 15.51
CA THR A 145 2.62 -7.68 16.92
C THR A 145 3.01 -6.41 17.64
N ALA A 146 2.05 -5.81 18.34
CA ALA A 146 2.25 -4.63 19.15
C ALA A 146 2.46 -5.02 20.62
N GLU A 147 3.65 -4.74 21.14
CA GLU A 147 3.98 -4.90 22.57
C GLU A 147 3.84 -3.53 23.27
N ALA A 148 3.42 -3.48 24.53
CA ALA A 148 3.46 -2.23 25.28
C ALA A 148 4.91 -1.82 25.56
N ALA A 149 5.22 -0.52 25.58
CA ALA A 149 6.53 -0.09 26.08
C ALA A 149 6.60 -0.35 27.58
N ARG A 150 7.76 -0.78 28.10
CA ARG A 150 7.87 -1.10 29.53
C ARG A 150 8.09 0.16 30.35
N CYS A 151 7.48 0.21 31.53
CA CYS A 151 7.67 1.30 32.49
C CYS A 151 9.04 1.25 33.22
N GLY A 152 10.11 0.88 32.49
CA GLY A 152 11.44 0.62 33.02
C GLY A 152 11.65 -0.84 33.46
N GLU A 153 12.55 -1.04 34.43
CA GLU A 153 12.84 -2.35 35.05
C GLU A 153 12.12 -2.45 36.40
N LEU A 154 10.78 -2.52 36.35
CA LEU A 154 9.93 -2.74 37.52
C LEU A 154 9.63 -4.24 37.70
N PRO A 155 9.41 -4.73 38.94
CA PRO A 155 8.76 -6.01 39.18
C PRO A 155 7.24 -5.94 38.94
N PRO A 156 6.56 -7.10 38.77
CA PRO A 156 5.11 -7.22 38.97
C PRO A 156 4.71 -6.77 40.38
N LEU A 157 3.54 -6.11 40.49
CA LEU A 157 3.00 -5.64 41.77
C LEU A 157 2.39 -6.77 42.62
N GLU A 158 1.90 -7.83 41.97
CA GLU A 158 1.24 -8.98 42.59
C GLU A 158 1.65 -10.27 41.87
N GLU A 159 1.68 -11.42 42.57
CA GLU A 159 1.98 -12.73 41.93
C GLU A 159 0.85 -13.21 41.00
N SER A 160 -0.32 -12.54 41.04
CA SER A 160 -1.51 -12.87 40.25
C SER A 160 -1.71 -11.97 39.03
N TYR A 161 -0.72 -11.13 38.73
CA TYR A 161 -0.71 -10.20 37.59
C TYR A 161 0.10 -10.76 36.42
N ASP A 162 -0.27 -10.38 35.20
CA ASP A 162 0.29 -10.96 33.97
C ASP A 162 1.72 -10.44 33.69
N GLY A 163 2.08 -9.26 34.22
CA GLY A 163 3.40 -8.68 34.03
C GLY A 163 3.81 -7.59 35.04
N PRO A 164 5.00 -6.99 34.86
CA PRO A 164 5.34 -5.71 35.46
C PRO A 164 4.57 -4.58 34.76
N PRO A 165 4.33 -3.44 35.43
CA PRO A 165 3.62 -2.30 34.83
C PRO A 165 4.24 -1.82 33.51
N THR A 166 3.37 -1.44 32.57
CA THR A 166 3.76 -0.96 31.23
C THR A 166 3.17 0.41 30.92
N ASP A 167 3.70 1.01 29.86
CA ASP A 167 3.49 2.36 29.35
C ASP A 167 2.97 2.19 27.91
N PRO A 168 1.65 2.01 27.69
CA PRO A 168 1.13 1.72 26.37
C PRO A 168 1.14 2.93 25.43
N ASN A 169 1.12 4.16 25.97
CA ASN A 169 0.99 5.41 25.19
C ASN A 169 2.35 6.09 24.88
N GLY A 170 3.40 5.84 25.67
CA GLY A 170 4.75 6.39 25.50
C GLY A 170 5.03 7.74 26.14
N ASP A 171 4.17 8.24 27.03
CA ASP A 171 4.36 9.52 27.70
C ASP A 171 5.29 9.43 28.94
N GLY A 172 5.46 8.21 29.49
CA GLY A 172 6.36 7.88 30.60
C GLY A 172 5.65 7.45 31.90
N LEU A 173 4.33 7.60 31.99
CA LEU A 173 3.48 7.05 33.03
C LEU A 173 3.24 5.53 32.81
N CYS A 174 2.56 4.85 33.76
CA CYS A 174 2.28 3.41 33.68
C CYS A 174 0.77 3.09 33.74
N GLU A 175 -0.01 3.37 32.69
CA GLU A 175 -1.47 3.18 32.72
C GLU A 175 -1.89 1.70 32.77
N ASP A 176 -1.04 0.80 32.25
CA ASP A 176 -1.13 -0.64 32.44
C ASP A 176 -0.38 -1.00 33.73
N VAL A 177 -1.14 -1.20 34.80
CA VAL A 177 -0.64 -1.38 36.17
C VAL A 177 -0.63 -2.86 36.56
N ASN A 178 -1.42 -3.70 35.88
CA ASN A 178 -1.41 -5.16 36.06
C ASN A 178 -0.46 -5.90 35.08
N GLY A 179 0.10 -5.23 34.09
CA GLY A 179 0.99 -5.80 33.08
C GLY A 179 0.31 -6.75 32.09
N ASP A 180 -1.01 -6.67 31.91
CA ASP A 180 -1.75 -7.47 30.92
C ASP A 180 -1.61 -6.94 29.48
N GLY A 181 -1.02 -5.75 29.34
CA GLY A 181 -0.74 -5.10 28.06
C GLY A 181 -1.82 -4.12 27.60
N ALA A 182 -2.91 -3.93 28.37
CA ALA A 182 -3.96 -2.98 28.04
C ALA A 182 -4.31 -2.09 29.24
N ALA A 183 -4.12 -0.78 29.09
CA ALA A 183 -4.58 0.20 30.06
C ALA A 183 -6.12 0.21 30.15
N THR A 184 -6.68 -0.31 31.25
CA THR A 184 -8.13 -0.46 31.44
C THR A 184 -8.60 0.00 32.83
N VAL A 185 -9.93 -0.05 33.06
CA VAL A 185 -10.51 0.12 34.40
C VAL A 185 -10.08 -0.98 35.40
N THR A 186 -9.40 -2.04 34.96
CA THR A 186 -8.75 -3.04 35.83
C THR A 186 -7.55 -2.41 36.53
N ASP A 187 -6.79 -1.58 35.82
CA ASP A 187 -5.55 -0.94 36.27
C ASP A 187 -5.79 0.17 37.28
N VAL A 188 -6.93 0.85 37.15
CA VAL A 188 -7.49 1.73 38.18
C VAL A 188 -7.65 0.97 39.51
N VAL A 189 -8.12 -0.29 39.46
CA VAL A 189 -8.26 -1.13 40.66
C VAL A 189 -6.89 -1.65 41.13
N ALA A 190 -6.01 -2.04 40.21
CA ALA A 190 -4.65 -2.48 40.54
C ALA A 190 -3.85 -1.36 41.24
N LEU A 191 -3.90 -0.13 40.73
CA LEU A 191 -3.32 1.04 41.34
C LEU A 191 -4.01 1.37 42.68
N PHE A 192 -5.33 1.27 42.77
CA PHE A 192 -6.03 1.54 44.04
C PHE A 192 -5.59 0.61 45.18
N VAL A 193 -5.38 -0.68 44.87
CA VAL A 193 -4.93 -1.72 45.80
C VAL A 193 -3.43 -1.56 46.12
N ASN A 194 -2.59 -1.47 45.09
CA ASN A 194 -1.12 -1.50 45.22
C ASN A 194 -0.47 -0.12 45.35
N ARG A 195 -1.25 0.97 45.50
CA ARG A 195 -0.74 2.34 45.62
C ARG A 195 0.37 2.51 46.64
N GLU A 196 0.27 1.82 47.77
CA GLU A 196 1.22 1.91 48.90
C GLU A 196 2.40 0.94 48.74
N ASP A 197 2.46 0.15 47.66
CA ASP A 197 3.55 -0.78 47.39
C ASP A 197 4.87 -0.02 47.11
N PRO A 198 6.04 -0.50 47.58
CA PRO A 198 7.32 0.11 47.28
C PRO A 198 7.60 0.29 45.79
N THR A 199 7.07 -0.54 44.91
CA THR A 199 7.24 -0.42 43.45
C THR A 199 6.56 0.84 42.92
N VAL A 200 5.35 1.13 43.39
CA VAL A 200 4.61 2.36 43.03
C VAL A 200 5.24 3.58 43.72
N GLN A 201 5.39 3.53 45.04
CA GLN A 201 5.84 4.69 45.83
C GLN A 201 7.29 5.12 45.54
N ASN A 202 8.22 4.20 45.29
CA ASN A 202 9.61 4.59 44.94
C ASN A 202 9.77 5.02 43.47
N ASN A 203 8.75 4.83 42.63
CA ASN A 203 8.75 5.24 41.21
C ASN A 203 7.68 6.32 40.94
N GLN A 204 7.40 7.16 41.94
CA GLN A 204 6.37 8.21 41.91
C GLN A 204 6.22 8.96 40.57
N PRO A 205 7.28 9.42 39.88
CA PRO A 205 7.17 10.11 38.59
C PRO A 205 6.53 9.32 37.43
N ARG A 206 6.21 8.03 37.62
CA ARG A 206 5.51 7.16 36.65
C ARG A 206 4.07 6.81 37.03
N PHE A 207 3.68 7.08 38.27
CA PHE A 207 2.34 6.79 38.82
C PHE A 207 1.63 8.04 39.36
N ASP A 208 2.27 9.20 39.24
CA ASP A 208 1.76 10.54 39.52
C ASP A 208 1.02 11.07 38.28
N PHE A 209 -0.08 10.40 37.93
CA PHE A 209 -0.89 10.73 36.75
C PHE A 209 -1.50 12.14 36.82
N ASN A 210 -1.59 12.71 38.02
CA ASN A 210 -2.19 14.03 38.27
C ASN A 210 -1.16 15.18 38.31
N GLY A 211 0.11 14.90 38.61
CA GLY A 211 1.19 15.88 38.65
C GLY A 211 1.25 16.72 39.94
N ASP A 212 0.82 16.17 41.08
CA ASP A 212 0.90 16.84 42.39
C ASP A 212 2.15 16.47 43.22
N GLU A 213 3.10 15.73 42.62
CA GLU A 213 4.32 15.20 43.22
C GLU A 213 4.10 14.11 44.29
N VAL A 214 2.88 13.54 44.42
CA VAL A 214 2.55 12.55 45.46
C VAL A 214 1.56 11.48 44.97
N VAL A 215 2.01 10.24 44.72
CA VAL A 215 1.08 9.15 44.31
C VAL A 215 0.05 8.83 45.40
N ASN A 216 -1.18 9.30 45.19
CA ASN A 216 -2.26 9.28 46.16
C ASN A 216 -3.60 8.81 45.54
N VAL A 217 -4.74 9.11 46.16
CA VAL A 217 -6.06 8.70 45.62
C VAL A 217 -6.50 9.57 44.44
N ASN A 218 -5.94 10.77 44.29
CA ASN A 218 -6.15 11.65 43.14
C ASN A 218 -5.67 10.98 41.84
N ASP A 219 -4.56 10.27 41.88
CA ASP A 219 -3.97 9.56 40.73
C ASP A 219 -4.84 8.42 40.24
N VAL A 220 -5.41 7.64 41.16
CA VAL A 220 -6.44 6.64 40.85
C VAL A 220 -7.65 7.26 40.15
N GLN A 221 -8.09 8.45 40.60
CA GLN A 221 -9.19 9.18 39.97
C GLN A 221 -8.82 9.76 38.59
N LYS A 222 -7.56 10.18 38.42
CA LYS A 222 -7.04 10.73 37.17
C LYS A 222 -6.84 9.62 36.12
N LEU A 223 -6.24 8.50 36.48
CA LEU A 223 -6.15 7.30 35.61
C LEU A 223 -7.55 6.82 35.22
N PHE A 224 -8.51 6.77 36.15
CA PHE A 224 -9.90 6.45 35.81
C PHE A 224 -10.54 7.44 34.84
N ALA A 225 -10.33 8.74 35.06
CA ALA A 225 -10.84 9.77 34.17
C ALA A 225 -10.18 9.74 32.79
N GLU A 226 -8.95 9.28 32.68
CA GLU A 226 -8.25 9.13 31.41
C GLU A 226 -8.82 7.97 30.60
N LEU A 227 -8.94 6.80 31.22
CA LEU A 227 -9.41 5.57 30.57
C LEU A 227 -10.94 5.51 30.35
N THR A 228 -11.65 6.64 30.46
CA THR A 228 -13.12 6.73 30.32
C THR A 228 -13.66 7.98 29.59
N ASN A 229 -12.81 8.82 28.98
CA ASN A 229 -13.21 9.99 28.17
C ASN A 229 -12.99 9.80 26.66
#